data_AF-O54974-F1
#
_entry.id   AF-O54974-F1
#
_cell.length_a   1.000
_cell.length_b   1.000
_cell.length_c   1.000
_cell.angle_alpha   90.00
_cell.angle_beta   90.00
_cell.angle_gamma   90.00
#
_symmetry.space_group_name_H-M   'P 1'
#
loop_
_entity.id
_entity.type
_entity.pdbx_description
1 polymer ?
#
loop_
_entity_poly.entity_id
_entity_poly.type
_entity_poly.pdbx_seq_one_letter_code
_entity_poly.pdbx_strand_id
1 'polypeptide(L)'
;MSATHHKTSLPQGVRVGTVMRIRGLVPDQAGRFHVNLLCGEEQGADAALHFNPRLDTSEVVFNTKQQGKWGREERGTGIPFQRGQPFEVLLIATEEGFKAVVGDDEYLHFHHRLPPARVRLVEVGGDVQLHSLNIF
;
A
#
# COMPACT_ATOMS: atom_id res chain seq x y z
N MET A 1 21.22 -5.91 3.08
CA MET A 1 20.59 -5.13 1.99
C MET A 1 19.91 -3.94 2.63
N SER A 2 20.08 -2.73 2.08
CA SER A 2 19.41 -1.52 2.58
C SER A 2 17.90 -1.69 2.40
N ALA A 3 17.11 -1.40 3.43
CA ALA A 3 15.66 -1.28 3.27
C ALA A 3 15.36 -0.22 2.21
N THR A 4 14.45 -0.52 1.29
CA THR A 4 14.02 0.47 0.30
C THR A 4 13.03 1.41 0.97
N HIS A 5 13.27 2.71 0.89
CA HIS A 5 12.28 3.73 1.26
C HIS A 5 12.08 4.63 0.06
N HIS A 6 10.92 4.51 -0.57
CA HIS A 6 10.58 5.23 -1.80
C HIS A 6 9.34 6.09 -1.57
N LYS A 7 9.39 7.32 -2.06
CA LYS A 7 8.31 8.29 -1.97
C LYS A 7 8.04 8.89 -3.34
N THR A 8 6.78 8.98 -3.72
CA THR A 8 6.32 9.63 -4.96
C THR A 8 5.20 10.60 -4.62
N SER A 9 5.40 11.89 -4.90
CA SER A 9 4.40 12.93 -4.68
C SER A 9 3.28 12.87 -5.73
N LEU A 10 2.07 13.12 -5.27
CA LEU A 10 0.82 13.18 -6.03
C LEU A 10 0.19 14.57 -5.82
N PRO A 11 0.76 15.63 -6.43
CA PRO A 11 0.32 17.00 -6.16
C PRO A 11 -1.14 17.24 -6.55
N GLN A 12 -1.64 16.54 -7.58
CA GLN A 12 -3.04 16.60 -8.03
C GLN A 12 -3.96 15.62 -7.27
N GLY A 13 -3.40 14.89 -6.30
CA GLY A 13 -4.07 13.85 -5.56
C GLY A 13 -4.48 12.62 -6.36
N VAL A 14 -5.37 11.83 -5.78
CA VAL A 14 -5.90 10.58 -6.35
C VAL A 14 -7.37 10.79 -6.71
N ARG A 15 -7.75 10.40 -7.93
CA ARG A 15 -9.13 10.41 -8.42
C ARG A 15 -9.61 8.99 -8.66
N VAL A 16 -10.93 8.83 -8.77
CA VAL A 16 -11.52 7.56 -9.21
C VAL A 16 -10.91 7.17 -10.56
N GLY A 17 -10.54 5.90 -10.70
CA GLY A 17 -9.84 5.35 -11.86
C GLY A 17 -8.32 5.43 -11.79
N THR A 18 -7.73 6.14 -10.82
CA THR A 18 -6.27 6.13 -10.64
C THR A 18 -5.78 4.73 -10.30
N VAL A 19 -4.75 4.27 -11.02
CA VAL A 19 -4.11 2.97 -10.80
C VAL A 19 -2.67 3.19 -10.36
N MET A 20 -2.33 2.73 -9.16
CA MET A 20 -0.96 2.69 -8.66
C MET A 20 -0.43 1.27 -8.79
N ARG A 21 0.54 1.06 -9.67
CA ARG A 21 1.18 -0.23 -9.91
C ARG A 21 2.54 -0.29 -9.24
N ILE A 22 2.68 -1.24 -8.33
CA ILE A 22 3.89 -1.49 -7.55
C ILE A 22 4.46 -2.83 -7.96
N ARG A 23 5.70 -2.83 -8.45
CA ARG A 23 6.46 -4.05 -8.73
C ARG A 23 7.71 -4.09 -7.88
N GLY A 24 8.00 -5.25 -7.32
CA GLY A 24 9.19 -5.43 -6.51
C GLY A 24 9.51 -6.89 -6.27
N LEU A 25 10.44 -7.11 -5.36
CA LEU A 25 10.82 -8.41 -4.84
C LEU A 25 10.77 -8.38 -3.32
N VAL A 26 10.25 -9.46 -2.74
CA VAL A 26 10.29 -9.70 -1.30
C VAL A 26 11.64 -10.34 -0.96
N PRO A 27 12.49 -9.71 -0.13
CA PRO A 27 13.75 -10.32 0.32
C PRO A 27 13.55 -11.64 1.08
N ASP A 28 14.57 -12.51 1.04
CA ASP A 28 14.54 -13.84 1.69
C ASP A 28 14.30 -13.81 3.21
N GLN A 29 14.67 -12.71 3.87
CA GLN A 29 14.54 -12.53 5.32
C GLN A 29 13.47 -11.49 5.68
N ALA A 30 12.56 -11.18 4.76
CA ALA A 30 11.55 -10.16 4.98
C ALA A 30 10.61 -10.52 6.13
N GLY A 31 10.47 -9.60 7.09
CA GLY A 31 9.41 -9.61 8.09
C GLY A 31 8.15 -8.99 7.52
N ARG A 32 8.22 -7.73 7.09
CA ARG A 32 7.06 -7.00 6.55
C ARG A 32 7.47 -5.81 5.68
N PHE A 33 6.58 -5.42 4.77
CA PHE A 33 6.70 -4.18 4.01
C PHE A 33 5.37 -3.45 3.95
N HIS A 34 5.37 -2.20 3.49
CA HIS A 34 4.15 -1.41 3.40
C HIS A 34 4.09 -0.53 2.16
N VAL A 35 2.86 -0.26 1.74
CA VAL A 35 2.50 0.81 0.81
C VAL A 35 1.50 1.72 1.52
N ASN A 36 1.86 2.99 1.67
CA ASN A 36 1.02 4.01 2.28
C ASN A 36 0.55 5.03 1.24
N LEU A 37 -0.73 5.40 1.33
CA LEU A 37 -1.29 6.56 0.64
C LEU A 37 -1.47 7.67 1.67
N LEU A 38 -0.50 8.57 1.78
CA LEU A 38 -0.47 9.63 2.80
C LEU A 38 -1.15 10.90 2.28
N CYS A 39 -1.79 11.63 3.19
CA CYS A 39 -2.48 12.89 2.88
C CYS A 39 -1.57 14.12 2.92
N GLY A 40 -0.28 13.93 3.18
CA GLY A 40 0.73 14.97 3.32
C GLY A 40 2.14 14.39 3.31
N GLU A 41 3.13 15.26 3.27
CA GLU A 41 4.56 14.88 3.27
C GLU A 41 5.17 14.90 4.68
N GLU A 42 4.47 15.51 5.64
CA GLU A 42 4.90 15.65 7.02
C GLU A 42 5.02 14.30 7.74
N GLN A 43 5.92 14.24 8.72
CA GLN A 43 6.07 13.04 9.54
C GLN A 43 4.79 12.80 10.33
N GLY A 44 4.24 11.59 10.18
CA GLY A 44 3.04 11.19 10.89
C GLY A 44 1.73 11.62 10.24
N ALA A 45 1.78 12.15 9.01
CA ALA A 45 0.62 12.46 8.17
C ALA A 45 -0.46 11.37 8.21
N ASP A 46 -1.71 11.79 8.02
CA ASP A 46 -2.84 10.87 7.86
C ASP A 46 -2.58 9.90 6.69
N ALA A 47 -2.92 8.63 6.87
CA ALA A 47 -2.82 7.61 5.84
C ALA A 47 -4.24 7.22 5.42
N ALA A 48 -4.64 7.57 4.19
CA ALA A 48 -5.91 7.12 3.63
C ALA A 48 -5.95 5.59 3.50
N LEU A 49 -4.81 5.02 3.13
CA LEU A 49 -4.57 3.59 3.07
C LEU A 49 -3.19 3.27 3.63
N HIS A 50 -3.12 2.25 4.47
CA HIS A 50 -1.93 1.53 4.87
C HIS A 50 -2.13 0.07 4.45
N PHE A 51 -1.45 -0.35 3.40
CA PHE A 51 -1.40 -1.71 2.91
C PHE A 51 -0.11 -2.37 3.42
N ASN A 52 -0.21 -3.41 4.25
CA ASN A 52 0.92 -3.95 4.99
C ASN A 52 0.95 -5.49 4.98
N PRO A 53 1.59 -6.10 3.98
CA PRO A 53 1.95 -7.51 4.02
C PRO A 53 2.96 -7.82 5.13
N ARG A 54 2.61 -8.78 5.99
CA ARG A 54 3.37 -9.26 7.15
C ARG A 54 3.66 -10.74 6.97
N LEU A 55 4.88 -11.05 6.56
CA LEU A 55 5.32 -12.40 6.20
C LEU A 55 5.80 -13.18 7.45
N ASP A 56 6.13 -12.45 8.50
CA ASP A 56 6.38 -12.97 9.85
C ASP A 56 5.11 -13.50 10.54
N THR A 57 3.95 -12.88 10.30
CA THR A 57 2.65 -13.32 10.84
C THR A 57 1.69 -13.91 9.81
N SER A 58 2.13 -14.06 8.55
CA SER A 58 1.35 -14.64 7.44
C SER A 58 -0.01 -13.97 7.21
N GLU A 59 -0.05 -12.63 7.28
CA GLU A 59 -1.26 -11.84 7.07
C GLU A 59 -0.98 -10.60 6.19
N VAL A 60 -2.01 -10.03 5.58
CA VAL A 60 -1.93 -8.70 4.97
C VAL A 60 -2.95 -7.81 5.64
N VAL A 61 -2.46 -6.73 6.25
CA VAL A 61 -3.28 -5.76 6.96
C VAL A 61 -3.57 -4.54 6.11
N PHE A 62 -4.82 -4.10 6.17
CA PHE A 62 -5.29 -2.83 5.64
C PHE A 62 -5.75 -1.94 6.79
N ASN A 63 -5.36 -0.68 6.77
CA ASN A 63 -5.86 0.28 7.76
C ASN A 63 -5.81 1.73 7.23
N THR A 64 -6.30 2.65 8.04
CA THR A 64 -6.21 4.09 7.86
C THR A 64 -5.63 4.69 9.13
N LYS A 65 -4.87 5.78 9.00
CA LYS A 65 -4.44 6.61 10.13
C LYS A 65 -5.10 7.98 10.01
N GLN A 66 -5.80 8.41 11.05
CA GLN A 66 -6.44 9.73 11.11
C GLN A 66 -6.07 10.42 12.42
N GLN A 67 -5.60 11.66 12.35
CA GLN A 67 -5.25 12.48 13.52
C GLN A 67 -4.32 11.74 14.49
N GLY A 68 -3.30 11.08 13.94
CA GLY A 68 -2.32 10.33 14.72
C GLY A 68 -2.75 8.93 15.15
N LYS A 69 -4.02 8.52 14.97
CA LYS A 69 -4.56 7.25 15.46
C LYS A 69 -4.86 6.28 14.32
N TRP A 70 -4.53 5.00 14.55
CA TRP A 70 -4.90 3.91 13.65
C TRP A 70 -6.37 3.55 13.81
N GLY A 71 -7.03 3.25 12.69
CA GLY A 71 -8.40 2.72 12.67
C GLY A 71 -8.46 1.22 12.95
N ARG A 72 -9.63 0.63 12.66
CA ARG A 72 -9.83 -0.82 12.73
C ARG A 72 -9.07 -1.52 11.60
N GLU A 73 -8.24 -2.51 11.91
CA GLU A 73 -7.59 -3.31 10.87
C GLU A 73 -8.60 -4.17 10.10
N GLU A 74 -8.43 -4.22 8.78
CA GLU A 74 -9.03 -5.23 7.90
C GLU A 74 -7.94 -6.18 7.43
N ARG A 75 -8.30 -7.43 7.16
CA ARG A 75 -7.36 -8.48 6.74
C ARG A 75 -7.87 -9.13 5.48
N GLY A 76 -6.98 -9.33 4.51
CA GLY A 76 -7.25 -10.18 3.36
C GLY A 76 -7.23 -11.65 3.73
N THR A 77 -7.62 -12.51 2.79
CA THR A 77 -7.60 -13.97 2.99
C THR A 77 -6.27 -14.53 2.52
N GLY A 78 -5.52 -15.16 3.44
CA GLY A 78 -4.18 -15.69 3.15
C GLY A 78 -3.15 -14.59 2.88
N ILE A 79 -1.96 -14.98 2.39
CA ILE A 79 -0.87 -14.06 2.05
C ILE A 79 -0.35 -14.34 0.63
N PRO A 80 -0.60 -13.46 -0.35
CA PRO A 80 -0.19 -13.66 -1.74
C PRO A 80 1.26 -13.20 -2.00
N PHE A 81 2.11 -13.25 -0.97
CA PHE A 81 3.50 -12.81 -1.02
C PHE A 81 4.40 -13.90 -0.47
N GLN A 82 5.52 -14.15 -1.15
CA GLN A 82 6.49 -15.17 -0.76
C GLN A 82 7.91 -14.58 -0.72
N ARG A 83 8.67 -14.93 0.32
CA ARG A 83 10.09 -14.58 0.44
C ARG A 83 10.88 -15.10 -0.77
N GLY A 84 11.77 -14.25 -1.30
CA GLY A 84 12.58 -14.54 -2.48
C GLY A 84 11.85 -14.41 -3.82
N GLN A 85 10.56 -14.06 -3.83
CA GLN A 85 9.75 -13.97 -5.05
C GLN A 85 9.46 -12.53 -5.46
N PRO A 86 9.37 -12.25 -6.77
CA PRO A 86 8.84 -11.00 -7.27
C PRO A 86 7.32 -10.91 -7.04
N PHE A 87 6.80 -9.70 -7.03
CA PHE A 87 5.36 -9.45 -6.95
C PHE A 87 4.95 -8.26 -7.83
N GLU A 88 3.66 -8.22 -8.15
CA GLU A 88 2.94 -7.06 -8.66
C GLU A 88 1.71 -6.81 -7.79
N VAL A 89 1.52 -5.55 -7.40
CA VAL A 89 0.31 -5.06 -6.73
C VAL A 89 -0.26 -3.91 -7.54
N LEU A 90 -1.57 -3.93 -7.75
CA LEU A 90 -2.33 -2.76 -8.19
C LEU A 90 -3.17 -2.25 -7.01
N LEU A 91 -3.04 -0.96 -6.71
CA LEU A 91 -3.97 -0.23 -5.84
C LEU A 91 -4.80 0.69 -6.73
N ILE A 92 -6.09 0.37 -6.87
CA ILE A 92 -7.01 1.03 -7.79
C ILE A 92 -8.00 1.85 -6.98
N ALA A 93 -8.05 3.16 -7.21
CA ALA A 93 -9.05 4.02 -6.61
C ALA A 93 -10.39 3.86 -7.33
N THR A 94 -11.40 3.36 -6.62
CA THR A 94 -12.80 3.26 -7.09
C THR A 94 -13.64 4.35 -6.42
N GLU A 95 -14.92 4.44 -6.77
CA GLU A 95 -15.87 5.33 -6.09
C GLU A 95 -16.01 4.97 -4.59
N GLU A 96 -15.96 3.68 -4.27
CA GLU A 96 -16.27 3.14 -2.94
C GLU A 96 -15.02 2.97 -2.06
N GLY A 97 -13.85 2.75 -2.66
CA GLY A 97 -12.64 2.38 -1.93
C GLY A 97 -11.37 2.27 -2.75
N PHE A 98 -10.40 1.55 -2.19
CA PHE A 98 -9.20 1.10 -2.87
C PHE A 98 -9.28 -0.41 -3.08
N LYS A 99 -9.32 -0.85 -4.33
CA LYS A 99 -9.20 -2.25 -4.68
C LYS A 99 -7.72 -2.62 -4.76
N ALA A 100 -7.33 -3.64 -4.01
CA ALA A 100 -6.01 -4.27 -4.11
C ALA A 100 -6.10 -5.51 -4.99
N VAL A 101 -5.29 -5.54 -6.05
CA VAL A 101 -5.07 -6.71 -6.90
C VAL A 101 -3.63 -7.17 -6.68
N VAL A 102 -3.42 -8.46 -6.47
CA VAL A 102 -2.07 -9.03 -6.31
C VAL A 102 -1.89 -10.14 -7.35
N GLY A 103 -0.91 -10.00 -8.23
CA GLY A 103 -0.88 -10.81 -9.46
C GLY A 103 -2.09 -10.49 -10.32
N ASP A 104 -2.86 -11.53 -10.68
CA ASP A 104 -4.06 -11.41 -11.52
C ASP A 104 -5.39 -11.40 -10.72
N ASP A 105 -5.32 -11.57 -9.39
CA ASP A 105 -6.49 -11.77 -8.54
C ASP A 105 -6.83 -10.54 -7.70
N GLU A 106 -8.12 -10.21 -7.63
CA GLU A 106 -8.63 -9.25 -6.65
C GLU A 106 -8.45 -9.82 -5.24
N TYR A 107 -7.68 -9.12 -4.42
CA TYR A 107 -7.30 -9.59 -3.09
C TYR A 107 -8.22 -9.04 -1.99
N LEU A 108 -8.51 -7.73 -2.01
CA LEU A 108 -9.39 -7.07 -1.05
C LEU A 108 -9.85 -5.71 -1.59
N HIS A 109 -11.09 -5.33 -1.29
CA HIS A 109 -11.62 -3.98 -1.52
C HIS A 109 -11.75 -3.22 -0.18
N PHE A 110 -10.88 -2.22 0.02
CA PHE A 110 -10.85 -1.42 1.25
C PHE A 110 -11.67 -0.14 1.07
N HIS A 111 -12.83 -0.07 1.72
CA HIS A 111 -13.72 1.08 1.60
C HIS A 111 -13.09 2.37 2.12
N HIS A 112 -13.36 3.49 1.45
CA HIS A 112 -12.79 4.79 1.80
C HIS A 112 -13.17 5.19 3.24
N ARG A 113 -12.15 5.40 4.08
CA ARG A 113 -12.31 6.02 5.41
C ARG A 113 -11.87 7.49 5.41
N LEU A 114 -11.06 7.86 4.42
CA LEU A 114 -10.69 9.23 4.09
C LEU A 114 -10.96 9.45 2.60
N PRO A 115 -11.34 10.68 2.18
CA PRO A 115 -11.51 10.97 0.76
C PRO A 115 -10.21 10.73 -0.02
N PRO A 116 -10.23 9.99 -1.15
CA PRO A 116 -9.03 9.75 -1.96
C PRO A 116 -8.42 11.06 -2.48
N ALA A 117 -9.24 12.10 -2.69
CA ALA A 117 -8.80 13.44 -3.06
C ALA A 117 -7.88 14.12 -2.03
N ARG A 118 -7.74 13.58 -0.80
CA ARG A 118 -6.77 14.06 0.19
C ARG A 118 -5.37 13.44 0.03
N VAL A 119 -5.22 12.31 -0.65
CA VAL A 119 -3.92 11.65 -0.83
C VAL A 119 -2.97 12.57 -1.60
N ARG A 120 -1.74 12.72 -1.13
CA ARG A 120 -0.69 13.56 -1.73
C ARG A 120 0.64 12.84 -1.91
N LEU A 121 0.79 11.65 -1.35
CA LEU A 121 2.04 10.89 -1.42
C LEU A 121 1.76 9.40 -1.43
N VAL A 122 2.49 8.67 -2.29
CA VAL A 122 2.66 7.22 -2.16
C VAL A 122 4.01 6.97 -1.51
N GLU A 123 4.02 6.21 -0.41
CA GLU A 123 5.25 5.76 0.24
C GLU A 123 5.31 4.24 0.21
N VAL A 124 6.44 3.69 -0.24
CA VAL A 124 6.74 2.25 -0.17
C VAL A 124 7.94 2.06 0.74
N GLY A 125 7.83 1.17 1.72
CA GLY A 125 8.87 0.99 2.72
C GLY A 125 8.89 -0.40 3.37
N GLY A 126 9.88 -0.62 4.23
CA GLY A 126 10.10 -1.89 4.94
C GLY A 126 10.94 -2.89 4.15
N ASP A 127 10.70 -4.17 4.38
CA ASP A 127 11.47 -5.27 3.80
C ASP A 127 11.01 -5.59 2.37
N VAL A 128 11.35 -4.69 1.45
CA VAL A 128 11.01 -4.80 0.02
C VAL A 128 12.13 -4.25 -0.84
N GLN A 129 12.36 -4.87 -1.99
CA GLN A 129 13.16 -4.31 -3.07
C GLN A 129 12.22 -3.77 -4.15
N LEU A 130 12.10 -2.45 -4.23
CA LEU A 130 11.20 -1.83 -5.21
C LEU A 130 11.86 -1.82 -6.59
N HIS A 131 11.18 -2.39 -7.59
CA HIS A 131 11.61 -2.29 -8.99
C HIS A 131 11.00 -1.08 -9.67
N SER A 132 9.69 -0.84 -9.48
CA SER A 132 9.00 0.31 -10.05
C SER A 132 7.73 0.65 -9.29
N LEU A 133 7.44 1.94 -9.20
CA LEU A 133 6.14 2.49 -8.84
C LEU A 133 5.66 3.35 -10.02
N ASN A 134 4.56 2.96 -10.67
CA ASN A 134 3.93 3.74 -11.73
C ASN A 134 2.52 4.12 -11.32
N ILE A 135 2.07 5.31 -11.74
CA ILE A 135 0.76 5.84 -11.42
C ILE A 135 0.10 6.28 -12.73
N PHE A 136 -1.10 5.78 -12.98
CA PHE A 136 -1.89 5.99 -14.20
C PHE A 136 -3.22 6.66 -13.87
#